data_AF-A0A957R4W0-F1
#
_entry.id   AF-A0A957R4W0-F1
#
_cell.length_a   1.000
_cell.length_b   1.000
_cell.length_c   1.000
_cell.angle_alpha   90.00
_cell.angle_beta   90.00
_cell.angle_gamma   90.00
#
_symmetry.space_group_name_H-M   'P 1'
#
loop_
_entity.id
_entity.type
_entity.pdbx_description
1 polymer ?
#
loop_
_entity_poly.entity_id
_entity_poly.type
_entity_poly.pdbx_seq_one_letter_code
_entity_poly.pdbx_strand_id
1 'polypeptide(L)'
;MFLEYGVNEHNVMVHISNTGRGRVPLSCPYCGMELIARKGKKLAHHFAHDGETCREVATREGVQLPAYDSFGLSLSGYDWQLLRDFHLRGFTPYGSK
;
A
#
# COMPACT_ATOMS: atom_id res chain seq x y z
N MET A 1 16.58 3.57 0.86
CA MET A 1 15.54 3.52 -0.18
C MET A 1 14.39 4.45 0.21
N PHE A 2 13.66 5.01 -0.75
CA PHE A 2 12.69 6.08 -0.50
C PHE A 2 11.27 5.66 -0.89
N LEU A 3 10.32 5.81 0.03
CA LEU A 3 8.90 5.53 -0.15
C LEU A 3 8.21 6.80 -0.67
N GLU A 4 7.53 6.73 -1.81
CA GLU A 4 6.93 7.93 -2.44
C GLU A 4 5.44 8.09 -2.13
N TYR A 5 4.80 7.04 -1.61
CA TYR A 5 3.38 7.01 -1.32
C TYR A 5 3.12 6.58 0.13
N GLY A 6 2.20 7.27 0.78
CA GLY A 6 1.54 6.84 2.00
C GLY A 6 0.05 6.65 1.75
N VAL A 7 -0.67 6.09 2.71
CA VAL A 7 -2.14 6.02 2.71
C VAL A 7 -2.70 6.84 3.87
N ASN A 8 -3.82 7.54 3.65
CA ASN A 8 -4.52 8.25 4.71
C ASN A 8 -5.51 7.32 5.44
N GLU A 9 -6.27 7.87 6.40
CA GLU A 9 -7.30 7.14 7.16
C GLU A 9 -8.41 6.52 6.29
N HIS A 10 -8.58 6.99 5.06
CA HIS A 10 -9.54 6.48 4.09
C HIS A 10 -8.93 5.48 3.08
N ASN A 11 -7.69 5.00 3.32
CA ASN A 11 -6.93 4.14 2.42
C ASN A 11 -6.67 4.75 1.03
N VAL A 12 -6.73 6.08 0.91
CA VAL A 12 -6.39 6.78 -0.33
C VAL A 12 -4.88 6.94 -0.40
N MET A 13 -4.29 6.53 -1.52
CA MET A 13 -2.87 6.73 -1.80
C MET A 13 -2.55 8.22 -2.01
N VAL A 14 -1.60 8.72 -1.23
CA VAL A 14 -1.13 10.10 -1.28
C VAL A 14 0.35 10.10 -1.64
N HIS A 15 0.68 10.72 -2.77
CA HIS A 15 2.06 10.92 -3.21
C HIS A 15 2.77 12.01 -2.39
N ILE A 16 4.06 11.85 -2.16
CA ILE A 16 4.90 12.78 -1.38
C ILE A 16 4.88 14.22 -1.92
N SER A 17 4.67 14.43 -3.22
CA SER A 17 4.54 15.78 -3.78
C SER A 17 3.36 16.55 -3.16
N ASN A 18 2.29 15.86 -2.76
CA ASN A 18 1.02 16.44 -2.36
C ASN A 18 0.92 16.70 -0.85
N THR A 19 2.00 16.50 -0.09
CA THR A 19 2.02 16.72 1.36
C THR A 19 2.90 17.88 1.79
N GLY A 20 2.74 18.37 3.02
CA GLY A 20 3.73 19.20 3.68
C GLY A 20 5.03 18.46 3.98
N ARG A 21 5.99 19.16 4.61
CA ARG A 21 7.20 18.56 5.20
C ARG A 21 6.93 18.22 6.67
N GLY A 22 7.54 17.14 7.17
CA GLY A 22 7.46 16.74 8.58
C GLY A 22 6.48 15.61 8.82
N ARG A 23 5.97 15.48 10.05
CA ARG A 23 4.95 14.49 10.38
C ARG A 23 3.69 14.78 9.57
N VAL A 24 3.10 13.73 9.02
CA VAL A 24 1.89 13.80 8.20
C VAL A 24 0.93 12.71 8.68
N PRO A 25 -0.39 12.92 8.55
CA PRO A 25 -1.39 11.92 8.92
C PRO A 25 -1.49 10.82 7.84
N LEU A 26 -0.36 10.19 7.52
CA LEU A 26 -0.26 9.11 6.55
C LEU A 26 0.48 7.93 7.17
N SER A 27 0.07 6.74 6.74
CA SER A 27 0.66 5.46 7.13
C SER A 27 1.31 4.77 5.94
N CYS A 28 2.28 3.91 6.23
CA CYS A 28 2.88 3.02 5.25
C CYS A 28 1.82 2.05 4.72
N PRO A 29 1.64 1.91 3.38
CA PRO A 29 0.67 0.98 2.82
C PRO A 29 1.00 -0.49 3.10
N TYR A 30 2.24 -0.79 3.52
CA TYR A 30 2.70 -2.16 3.75
C TYR A 30 2.55 -2.61 5.20
N CYS A 31 2.96 -1.77 6.15
CA CYS A 31 2.99 -2.12 7.58
C CYS A 31 2.07 -1.26 8.46
N GLY A 32 1.41 -0.24 7.90
CA GLY A 32 0.52 0.66 8.64
C GLY A 32 1.20 1.70 9.53
N MET A 33 2.53 1.67 9.68
CA MET A 33 3.26 2.61 10.53
C MET A 33 3.21 4.05 10.02
N GLU A 34 3.14 5.01 10.93
CA GLU A 34 3.12 6.45 10.63
C GLU A 34 4.34 6.90 9.83
N LEU A 35 4.12 7.93 9.00
CA LEU A 35 5.11 8.45 8.08
C LEU A 35 5.49 9.90 8.36
N ILE A 36 6.75 10.21 8.05
CA ILE A 36 7.33 11.54 8.04
C ILE A 36 7.70 11.90 6.60
N ALA A 37 7.13 12.99 6.09
CA ALA A 37 7.48 13.58 4.81
C ALA A 37 8.85 14.28 4.89
N ARG A 38 9.88 13.62 4.36
CA ARG A 38 11.23 14.15 4.22
C ARG A 38 11.37 14.87 2.87
N LYS A 39 11.21 16.19 2.90
CA LYS A 39 11.48 17.07 1.77
C LYS A 39 12.76 17.87 2.01
N GLY A 40 13.69 17.82 1.07
CA GLY A 40 14.99 18.48 1.16
C GLY A 40 15.66 18.61 -0.21
N LYS A 41 16.76 19.35 -0.27
CA LYS A 41 17.48 19.64 -1.53
C LYS A 41 18.53 18.57 -1.92
N LYS A 42 18.93 17.72 -0.98
CA LYS A 42 20.02 16.73 -1.17
C LYS A 42 19.53 15.34 -1.58
N LEU A 43 18.33 14.96 -1.15
CA LEU A 43 17.73 13.65 -1.40
C LEU A 43 16.37 13.84 -2.05
N ALA A 44 15.96 12.87 -2.86
CA ALA A 44 14.60 12.82 -3.43
C ALA A 44 13.57 12.94 -2.31
N HIS A 45 12.46 13.62 -2.58
CA HIS A 45 11.37 13.73 -1.62
C HIS A 45 10.79 12.35 -1.34
N HIS A 46 10.63 12.01 -0.07
CA HIS A 46 10.13 10.70 0.33
C HIS A 46 9.46 10.71 1.69
N PHE A 47 8.69 9.67 1.95
CA PHE A 47 8.25 9.30 3.28
C PHE A 47 9.29 8.39 3.94
N ALA A 48 9.53 8.64 5.21
CA ALA A 48 10.25 7.76 6.11
C ALA A 48 9.30 7.30 7.21
N HIS A 49 9.48 6.09 7.72
CA HIS A 49 8.75 5.66 8.91
C HIS A 49 9.10 6.53 10.11
N ASP A 50 8.11 6.84 10.93
CA ASP A 50 8.30 7.41 12.28
C ASP A 50 8.64 6.31 13.29
N GLY A 51 9.66 5.51 12.95
CA GLY A 51 10.01 4.29 13.66
C GLY A 51 10.91 3.37 12.82
N GLU A 52 10.91 2.10 13.17
CA GLU A 52 11.66 1.09 12.42
C GLU A 52 11.12 0.96 11.00
N THR A 53 12.02 0.96 10.02
CA THR A 53 11.61 0.78 8.62
C THR A 53 11.24 -0.68 8.37
N CYS A 54 10.02 -0.92 7.90
CA CYS A 54 9.56 -2.28 7.63
C CYS A 54 10.37 -2.96 6.51
N ARG A 55 10.33 -4.30 6.52
CA ARG A 55 11.08 -5.15 5.59
C ARG A 55 10.75 -4.83 4.14
N GLU A 56 9.49 -4.61 3.80
CA GLU A 56 9.01 -4.37 2.44
C GLU A 56 9.66 -3.12 1.81
N VAL A 57 9.84 -2.07 2.61
CA VAL A 57 10.50 -0.83 2.17
C VAL A 57 12.03 -0.97 2.22
N ALA A 58 12.55 -1.73 3.18
CA ALA A 58 13.99 -1.92 3.39
C ALA A 58 14.65 -2.80 2.32
N THR A 59 14.03 -3.93 1.98
CA THR A 59 14.60 -4.91 1.05
C THR A 59 14.26 -4.63 -0.41
N ARG A 60 13.11 -3.97 -0.64
CA ARG A 60 12.57 -3.67 -1.97
C ARG A 60 12.68 -4.82 -2.97
N GLU A 61 12.43 -6.03 -2.50
CA GLU A 61 11.93 -7.10 -3.36
C GLU A 61 10.48 -6.77 -3.71
N GLY A 62 10.26 -5.65 -4.38
CA GLY A 62 9.04 -5.45 -5.14
C GLY A 62 9.03 -6.56 -6.18
N VAL A 63 7.93 -7.31 -6.25
CA VAL A 63 7.74 -8.30 -7.31
C VAL A 63 7.83 -7.55 -8.63
N GLN A 64 8.96 -7.64 -9.32
CA GLN A 64 9.01 -7.25 -10.72
C GLN A 64 8.14 -8.27 -11.44
N LEU A 65 6.94 -7.85 -11.83
CA LEU A 65 6.15 -8.57 -12.80
C LEU A 65 6.63 -8.10 -14.18
N PRO A 66 7.52 -8.85 -14.86
CA PRO A 66 7.85 -8.49 -16.23
C PRO A 66 6.57 -8.49 -17.09
N ALA A 67 6.35 -7.37 -17.80
CA ALA A 67 5.33 -7.16 -18.84
C ALA A 67 3.86 -6.93 -18.44
N TYR A 68 3.55 -6.49 -17.21
CA TYR A 68 2.15 -6.15 -16.82
C TYR A 68 2.01 -4.70 -16.34
N ASP A 69 1.35 -3.86 -17.16
CA ASP A 69 1.06 -2.44 -16.84
C ASP A 69 -0.45 -2.16 -16.61
N SER A 70 -1.33 -3.16 -16.76
CA SER A 70 -2.79 -3.00 -16.62
C SER A 70 -3.50 -4.25 -16.08
N PHE A 71 -4.22 -4.13 -14.96
CA PHE A 71 -5.08 -5.18 -14.41
C PHE A 71 -6.50 -5.09 -15.00
N GLY A 72 -6.66 -5.51 -16.25
CA GLY A 72 -7.97 -5.63 -16.89
C GLY A 72 -8.76 -6.81 -16.33
N LEU A 73 -9.31 -6.69 -15.12
CA LEU A 73 -10.14 -7.74 -14.53
C LEU A 73 -11.53 -7.72 -15.16
N SER A 74 -11.72 -8.48 -16.24
CA SER A 74 -13.05 -8.82 -16.76
C SER A 74 -13.61 -9.99 -15.96
N LEU A 75 -14.35 -9.68 -14.90
CA LEU A 75 -14.95 -10.71 -14.04
C LEU A 75 -16.27 -11.21 -14.63
N SER A 76 -16.47 -12.54 -14.61
CA SER A 76 -17.80 -13.09 -14.85
C SER A 76 -18.75 -12.71 -13.70
N GLY A 77 -20.06 -12.74 -13.95
CA GLY A 77 -21.03 -12.46 -12.90
C GLY A 77 -20.90 -13.39 -11.67
N TYR A 78 -20.45 -14.62 -11.88
CA TYR A 78 -20.21 -15.59 -10.82
C TYR A 78 -18.94 -15.27 -10.00
N ASP A 79 -17.82 -14.95 -10.67
CA ASP A 79 -16.56 -14.60 -9.99
C ASP A 79 -16.68 -13.30 -9.21
N TRP A 80 -17.43 -12.35 -9.77
CA TRP A 80 -17.80 -11.13 -9.11
C TRP A 80 -18.62 -11.42 -7.83
N GLN A 81 -19.52 -12.40 -7.86
CA GLN A 81 -20.30 -12.81 -6.68
C GLN A 81 -19.45 -13.56 -5.64
N LEU A 82 -18.52 -14.42 -6.06
CA LEU A 82 -17.58 -15.08 -5.15
C LEU A 82 -16.64 -14.07 -4.47
N LEU A 83 -16.09 -13.11 -5.21
CA LEU A 83 -15.29 -12.03 -4.63
C LEU A 83 -16.11 -11.15 -3.69
N ARG A 84 -17.37 -10.86 -4.06
CA ARG A 84 -18.34 -10.21 -3.17
C ARG A 84 -18.52 -11.01 -1.89
N ASP A 85 -18.77 -12.32 -1.97
CA ASP A 85 -19.05 -13.13 -0.77
C ASP A 85 -17.81 -13.34 0.11
N PHE A 86 -16.63 -13.55 -0.48
CA PHE A 86 -15.35 -13.59 0.24
C PHE A 86 -15.12 -12.27 1.00
N HIS A 87 -15.36 -11.14 0.34
CA HIS A 87 -15.22 -9.83 0.95
C HIS A 87 -16.24 -9.60 2.07
N LEU A 88 -17.47 -10.09 1.90
CA LEU A 88 -18.58 -9.87 2.85
C LEU A 88 -18.54 -10.79 4.07
N ARG A 89 -17.97 -12.00 3.96
CA ARG A 89 -18.08 -13.02 5.01
C ARG A 89 -16.73 -13.58 5.48
N GLY A 90 -15.62 -13.26 4.79
CA GLY A 90 -14.45 -14.15 4.74
C GLY A 90 -14.84 -15.49 4.11
N PHE A 91 -13.93 -16.43 3.81
CA PHE A 91 -14.38 -17.75 3.35
C PHE A 91 -13.57 -18.95 3.84
N THR A 92 -14.28 -19.92 4.44
CA THR A 92 -13.82 -21.27 4.79
C THR A 92 -14.73 -22.29 4.06
N PRO A 93 -14.28 -23.06 3.05
CA PRO A 93 -15.22 -23.85 2.24
C PRO A 93 -15.76 -25.11 2.94
N TYR A 94 -14.97 -25.72 3.84
CA TYR A 94 -15.30 -26.87 4.70
C TYR A 94 -14.28 -26.80 5.86
N GLY A 95 -14.59 -26.35 7.08
CA GLY A 95 -15.59 -26.85 8.01
C GLY A 95 -14.83 -27.65 9.09
N SER A 96 -14.28 -26.98 10.10
CA SER A 96 -13.60 -27.64 11.23
C SER A 96 -14.60 -28.55 11.94
N LYS A 97 -14.38 -29.86 11.85
CA LYS A 97 -14.92 -30.79 12.85
C LYS A 97 -14.07 -30.74 14.10
#